data_AF-A0A7R9N043-F1
#
_entry.id   AF-A0A7R9N043-F1
#
_cell.length_a   1.000
_cell.length_b   1.000
_cell.length_c   1.000
_cell.angle_alpha   90.00
_cell.angle_beta   90.00
_cell.angle_gamma   90.00
#
_symmetry.space_group_name_H-M   'P 1'
#
loop_
_entity.id
_entity.type
_entity.pdbx_description
1 polymer ?
#
loop_
_entity_poly.entity_id
_entity_poly.type
_entity_poly.pdbx_seq_one_letter_code
_entity_poly.pdbx_strand_id
1 'polypeptide(L)'
;MFNTALFIVRLIYRQVDSIGVVFVLARLDNPIIHGYFHRLVGENGIKVLERMPEGEVTDEEVSRATGVLLNVVRRTLFILYEKRLASYRRVRDTDSGWLTYLWKLDLSPLPGLIEEERERLAANLEERMRFEEENIFYTCKNGCSRYVFESAAEMGFVCPDCGEPLTYQDNEDVLKAVQKRIEKLRPRV
;
A
#
# COMPACT_ATOMS: atom_id res chain seq x y z
N MET A 1 4.72 -18.04 46.70
CA MET A 1 5.72 -16.95 46.70
C MET A 1 5.76 -16.38 45.28
N PHE A 2 5.01 -15.30 45.06
CA PHE A 2 4.96 -14.62 43.77
C PHE A 2 6.25 -13.84 43.57
N ASN A 3 6.91 -14.06 42.43
CA ASN A 3 8.20 -13.48 42.09
C ASN A 3 8.06 -11.95 41.94
N THR A 4 8.39 -11.22 43.00
CA THR A 4 8.33 -9.75 43.09
C THR A 4 9.24 -9.05 42.09
N ALA A 5 10.22 -9.75 41.51
CA ALA A 5 11.08 -9.22 40.46
C ALA A 5 10.32 -8.95 39.14
N LEU A 6 9.32 -9.77 38.78
CA LEU A 6 8.53 -9.56 37.55
C LEU A 6 7.56 -8.37 37.67
N PHE A 7 7.11 -8.07 38.90
CA PHE A 7 6.19 -6.95 39.15
C PHE A 7 6.90 -5.60 39.13
N ILE A 8 8.17 -5.56 39.56
CA ILE A 8 8.98 -4.33 39.57
C ILE A 8 9.44 -3.96 38.15
N VAL A 9 9.82 -4.94 37.31
CA VAL A 9 10.16 -4.70 35.89
C VAL A 9 8.95 -4.15 35.12
N ARG A 10 7.73 -4.58 35.49
CA ARG A 10 6.46 -4.11 34.88
C ARG A 10 6.03 -2.71 35.33
N LEU A 11 6.60 -2.18 36.42
CA LEU A 11 6.31 -0.83 36.93
C LEU A 11 7.28 0.23 36.41
N ILE A 12 8.50 -0.15 36.02
CA ILE A 12 9.51 0.78 35.47
C ILE A 12 9.26 1.04 33.98
N TYR A 13 8.62 0.10 33.27
CA TYR A 13 8.30 0.19 31.83
C TYR A 13 6.97 0.89 31.52
N ARG A 14 6.47 1.77 32.40
CA ARG A 14 5.13 2.38 32.26
C ARG A 14 5.13 3.89 32.00
N GLN A 15 6.30 4.49 31.76
CA GLN A 15 6.45 5.95 31.71
C GLN A 15 7.18 6.48 30.46
N VAL A 16 7.44 5.64 29.45
CA VAL A 16 8.06 6.06 28.17
C VAL A 16 7.17 5.73 26.95
N ASP A 17 5.95 5.24 27.19
CA ASP A 17 5.10 4.50 26.24
C ASP A 17 4.18 5.37 25.35
N SER A 18 4.58 6.58 24.98
CA SER A 18 3.65 7.50 24.29
C SER A 18 4.23 8.25 23.09
N ILE A 19 5.47 7.99 22.68
CA ILE A 19 6.10 8.75 21.59
C ILE A 19 5.98 8.02 20.25
N GLY A 20 6.08 6.69 20.23
CA GLY A 20 6.03 5.88 19.01
C GLY A 20 4.64 5.75 18.40
N VAL A 21 3.61 5.42 19.19
CA VAL A 21 2.22 5.30 18.71
C VAL A 21 1.70 6.65 18.22
N VAL A 22 1.98 7.72 18.95
CA VAL A 22 1.60 9.09 18.55
C VAL A 22 2.25 9.47 17.22
N PHE A 23 3.49 9.05 16.99
CA PHE A 23 4.18 9.32 15.73
C PHE A 23 3.64 8.51 14.55
N VAL A 24 3.18 7.27 14.77
CA VAL A 24 2.49 6.48 13.74
C VAL A 24 1.14 7.11 13.39
N LEU A 25 0.34 7.47 14.41
CA LEU A 25 -0.96 8.12 14.21
C LEU A 25 -0.82 9.45 13.47
N ALA A 26 0.12 10.29 13.89
CA ALA A 26 0.39 11.57 13.22
C ALA A 26 0.78 11.42 11.73
N ARG A 27 1.37 10.28 11.35
CA ARG A 27 1.67 9.96 9.94
C ARG A 27 0.43 9.48 9.18
N LEU A 28 -0.44 8.70 9.83
CA LEU A 28 -1.67 8.20 9.23
C LEU A 28 -2.72 9.30 9.04
N ASP A 29 -2.64 10.41 9.78
CA ASP A 29 -3.48 11.60 9.55
C ASP A 29 -3.26 12.21 8.15
N ASN A 30 -2.12 11.95 7.52
CA ASN A 30 -1.89 12.37 6.14
C ASN A 30 -2.67 11.46 5.17
N PRO A 31 -3.60 12.01 4.36
CA PRO A 31 -4.46 11.20 3.48
C PRO A 31 -3.69 10.41 2.42
N ILE A 32 -2.49 10.87 2.02
CA ILE A 32 -1.63 10.15 1.07
C ILE A 32 -1.04 8.91 1.74
N ILE A 33 -0.53 9.08 2.96
CA ILE A 33 0.05 7.98 3.74
C ILE A 33 -1.02 6.97 4.12
N HIS A 34 -2.19 7.44 4.56
CA HIS A 34 -3.35 6.59 4.81
C HIS A 34 -3.75 5.80 3.56
N GLY A 35 -3.87 6.47 2.41
CA GLY A 35 -4.20 5.82 1.14
C GLY A 35 -3.16 4.79 0.70
N TYR A 36 -1.87 5.05 0.96
CA TYR A 36 -0.79 4.08 0.73
C TYR A 36 -0.98 2.81 1.57
N PHE A 37 -1.14 2.96 2.90
CA PHE A 37 -1.31 1.81 3.79
C PHE A 37 -2.63 1.09 3.56
N HIS A 38 -3.71 1.80 3.28
CA HIS A 38 -4.99 1.18 2.93
C HIS A 38 -4.86 0.26 1.72
N ARG A 39 -4.16 0.70 0.65
CA ARG A 39 -3.89 -0.17 -0.52
C ARG A 39 -2.97 -1.34 -0.19
N LEU A 40 -2.01 -1.13 0.71
CA LEU A 40 -0.98 -2.13 1.03
C LEU A 40 -1.51 -3.25 1.95
N VAL A 41 -2.24 -2.90 3.01
CA VAL A 41 -2.63 -3.85 4.07
C VAL A 41 -4.13 -3.89 4.36
N GLY A 42 -4.92 -3.02 3.70
CA GLY A 42 -6.37 -2.91 3.91
C GLY A 42 -6.74 -2.31 5.25
N GLU A 43 -8.05 -2.17 5.47
CA GLU A 43 -8.63 -1.55 6.67
C GLU A 43 -8.20 -2.24 7.98
N ASN A 44 -8.24 -3.57 8.03
CA ASN A 44 -7.79 -4.30 9.21
C ASN A 44 -6.28 -4.18 9.43
N GLY A 45 -5.50 -4.00 8.36
CA GLY A 45 -4.06 -3.76 8.48
C GLY A 45 -3.75 -2.36 9.01
N ILE A 46 -4.57 -1.36 8.67
CA ILE A 46 -4.47 -0.01 9.27
C ILE A 46 -4.71 -0.10 10.78
N LYS A 47 -5.75 -0.82 11.22
CA LYS A 47 -6.00 -1.03 12.65
C LYS A 47 -4.82 -1.69 13.38
N VAL A 48 -4.11 -2.60 12.69
CA VAL A 48 -2.88 -3.18 13.21
C VAL A 48 -1.80 -2.11 13.38
N LEU A 49 -1.55 -1.28 12.36
CA LEU A 49 -0.57 -0.19 12.45
C LEU A 49 -0.89 0.81 13.56
N GLU A 50 -2.15 1.20 13.72
CA GLU A 50 -2.59 2.20 14.69
C GLU A 50 -2.48 1.73 16.15
N ARG A 51 -2.72 0.44 16.39
CA ARG A 51 -2.88 -0.12 17.75
C ARG A 51 -1.83 -1.17 18.10
N MET A 52 -0.85 -1.39 17.24
CA MET A 52 0.29 -2.24 17.55
C MET A 52 1.05 -1.65 18.75
N PRO A 53 1.29 -2.42 19.82
CA PRO A 53 2.04 -1.92 20.95
C PRO A 53 3.46 -1.53 20.56
N GLU A 54 4.05 -0.57 21.28
CA GLU A 54 5.44 -0.18 21.04
C GLU A 54 6.42 -1.29 21.44
N GLY A 55 7.61 -1.24 20.84
CA GLY A 55 8.68 -2.18 21.13
C GLY A 55 8.57 -3.47 20.33
N GLU A 56 9.07 -4.54 20.93
CA GLU A 56 9.08 -5.87 20.32
C GLU A 56 7.89 -6.69 20.83
N VAL A 57 7.05 -7.14 19.91
CA VAL A 57 5.77 -7.80 20.23
C VAL A 57 5.57 -9.06 19.41
N THR A 58 4.87 -10.02 19.99
CA THR A 58 4.40 -11.22 19.29
C THR A 58 3.16 -10.93 18.45
N ASP A 59 2.90 -11.74 17.42
CA ASP A 59 1.69 -11.57 16.62
C ASP A 59 0.41 -11.83 17.42
N GLU A 60 0.46 -12.69 18.45
CA GLU A 60 -0.64 -12.86 19.40
C GLU A 60 -0.89 -11.63 20.27
N GLU A 61 0.15 -10.93 20.72
CA GLU A 61 0.01 -9.66 21.46
C GLU A 61 -0.63 -8.58 20.60
N VAL A 62 -0.20 -8.47 19.34
CA VAL A 62 -0.79 -7.54 18.38
C VAL A 62 -2.25 -7.89 18.11
N SER A 63 -2.59 -9.17 17.91
CA SER A 63 -3.98 -9.61 17.74
C SER A 63 -4.86 -9.23 18.93
N ARG A 64 -4.37 -9.46 20.17
CA ARG A 64 -5.11 -9.10 21.38
C ARG A 64 -5.31 -7.59 21.53
N ALA A 65 -4.27 -6.80 21.26
CA ALA A 65 -4.32 -5.34 21.39
C ALA A 65 -5.24 -4.69 20.33
N THR A 66 -5.22 -5.21 19.11
CA THR A 66 -5.93 -4.63 17.97
C THR A 66 -7.36 -5.18 17.83
N GLY A 67 -7.64 -6.37 18.37
CA GLY A 67 -8.87 -7.12 18.12
C GLY A 67 -8.95 -7.72 16.71
N VAL A 68 -7.87 -7.61 15.92
CA VAL A 68 -7.78 -8.16 14.57
C VAL A 68 -7.41 -9.65 14.65
N LEU A 69 -8.01 -10.46 13.77
CA LEU A 69 -7.73 -11.89 13.71
C LEU A 69 -6.24 -12.16 13.46
N LEU A 70 -5.69 -13.14 14.18
CA LEU A 70 -4.27 -13.46 14.16
C LEU A 70 -3.70 -13.73 12.76
N ASN A 71 -4.46 -14.39 11.88
CA ASN A 71 -4.05 -14.63 10.50
C ASN A 71 -3.90 -13.33 9.69
N VAL A 72 -4.79 -12.36 9.91
CA VAL A 72 -4.72 -11.04 9.27
C VAL A 72 -3.53 -10.27 9.83
N VAL A 73 -3.32 -10.29 11.15
CA VAL A 73 -2.13 -9.69 11.79
C VAL A 73 -0.84 -10.22 11.19
N ARG A 74 -0.68 -11.56 11.13
CA ARG A 74 0.50 -12.20 10.52
C ARG A 74 0.72 -11.73 9.10
N ARG A 75 -0.30 -11.77 8.26
CA ARG A 75 -0.22 -11.30 6.87
C ARG A 75 0.20 -9.84 6.79
N THR A 76 -0.39 -8.98 7.61
CA THR A 76 -0.04 -7.55 7.68
C THR A 76 1.43 -7.35 8.07
N LEU A 77 1.91 -8.04 9.11
CA LEU A 77 3.31 -7.95 9.57
C LEU A 77 4.30 -8.41 8.49
N PHE A 78 4.00 -9.49 7.76
CA PHE A 78 4.83 -9.94 6.64
C PHE A 78 4.87 -8.93 5.50
N ILE A 79 3.73 -8.35 5.10
CA ILE A 79 3.68 -7.31 4.07
C ILE A 79 4.52 -6.10 4.48
N LEU A 80 4.42 -5.67 5.75
CA LEU A 80 5.20 -4.55 6.27
C LEU A 80 6.70 -4.88 6.27
N TYR A 81 7.08 -6.10 6.62
CA TYR A 81 8.47 -6.56 6.55
C TYR A 81 9.04 -6.57 5.14
N GLU A 82 8.29 -7.06 4.15
CA GLU A 82 8.70 -7.01 2.74
C GLU A 82 8.92 -5.58 2.25
N LYS A 83 8.17 -4.61 2.79
CA LYS A 83 8.36 -3.18 2.51
C LYS A 83 9.39 -2.50 3.41
N ARG A 84 10.11 -3.25 4.26
CA ARG A 84 11.05 -2.72 5.26
C ARG A 84 10.43 -1.72 6.23
N LEU A 85 9.11 -1.84 6.45
CA LEU A 85 8.32 -1.06 7.41
C LEU A 85 8.13 -1.79 8.74
N ALA A 86 8.55 -3.05 8.81
CA ALA A 86 8.66 -3.83 10.01
C ALA A 86 9.95 -4.68 9.98
N SER A 87 10.42 -5.05 11.15
CA SER A 87 11.50 -6.00 11.35
C SER A 87 11.06 -7.05 12.35
N TYR A 88 11.72 -8.20 12.35
CA TYR A 88 11.53 -9.18 13.40
C TYR A 88 12.84 -9.85 13.78
N ARG A 89 12.91 -10.34 15.01
CA ARG A 89 13.93 -11.27 15.46
C ARG A 89 13.29 -12.51 16.05
N ARG A 90 14.07 -13.60 16.08
CA ARG A 90 13.62 -14.89 16.61
C ARG A 90 14.34 -15.16 17.93
N VAL A 91 13.57 -15.55 18.94
CA VAL A 91 14.09 -16.01 20.24
C VAL A 91 13.75 -17.47 20.40
N ARG A 92 14.74 -18.27 20.73
CA ARG A 92 14.53 -19.67 21.08
C ARG A 92 14.47 -19.79 22.59
N ASP A 93 13.39 -20.38 23.08
CA ASP A 93 13.27 -20.77 24.47
C ASP A 93 14.20 -21.97 24.72
N THR A 94 15.12 -21.84 25.69
CA THR A 94 16.16 -22.85 25.95
C THR A 94 15.62 -24.14 26.54
N ASP A 95 14.48 -24.08 27.20
CA ASP A 95 13.94 -25.18 28.01
C ASP A 95 12.95 -26.01 27.20
N SER A 96 12.13 -25.33 26.40
CA SER A 96 11.06 -25.93 25.60
C SER A 96 11.40 -26.02 24.11
N GLY A 97 12.43 -25.31 23.65
CA GLY A 97 12.91 -25.30 22.26
C GLY A 97 12.06 -24.48 21.29
N TRP A 98 10.99 -23.82 21.77
CA TRP A 98 10.04 -23.05 20.95
C TRP A 98 10.68 -21.79 20.37
N LEU A 99 10.35 -21.47 19.12
CA LEU A 99 10.75 -20.21 18.48
C LEU A 99 9.64 -19.17 18.59
N THR A 100 9.96 -18.04 19.21
CA THR A 100 9.09 -16.88 19.30
C THR A 100 9.56 -15.80 18.34
N TYR A 101 8.63 -15.25 17.56
CA TYR A 101 8.88 -14.15 16.64
C TYR A 101 8.50 -12.84 17.32
N LEU A 102 9.46 -11.95 17.42
CA LEU A 102 9.30 -10.62 18.01
C LEU A 102 9.38 -9.58 16.91
N TRP A 103 8.25 -8.94 16.64
CA TRP A 103 8.06 -7.94 15.60
C TRP A 103 8.22 -6.53 16.14
N LYS A 104 8.76 -5.64 15.31
CA LYS A 104 8.91 -4.22 15.61
C LYS A 104 8.64 -3.40 14.35
N LEU A 105 7.81 -2.37 14.47
CA LEU A 105 7.59 -1.40 13.39
C LEU A 105 8.78 -0.46 13.23
N ASP A 106 9.13 -0.17 11.99
CA ASP A 106 10.12 0.85 11.63
C ASP A 106 9.63 1.61 10.40
N LEU A 107 9.00 2.75 10.64
CA LEU A 107 8.48 3.62 9.58
C LEU A 107 9.50 4.69 9.14
N SER A 108 10.78 4.56 9.50
CA SER A 108 11.82 5.48 9.04
C SER A 108 11.97 5.53 7.50
N PRO A 109 11.80 4.43 6.74
CA PRO A 109 11.94 4.46 5.28
C PRO A 109 10.71 5.02 4.55
N LEU A 110 9.61 5.27 5.26
CA LEU A 110 8.31 5.62 4.67
C LEU A 110 8.37 6.83 3.72
N PRO A 111 9.02 7.97 4.05
CA PRO A 111 9.07 9.10 3.13
C PRO A 111 9.70 8.75 1.77
N GLY A 112 10.78 7.96 1.79
CA GLY A 112 11.43 7.48 0.57
C GLY A 112 10.53 6.53 -0.24
N LEU A 113 9.83 5.61 0.44
CA LEU A 113 8.88 4.70 -0.22
C LEU A 113 7.70 5.44 -0.87
N ILE A 114 7.20 6.50 -0.23
CA ILE A 114 6.13 7.33 -0.79
C ILE A 114 6.62 8.07 -2.04
N GLU A 115 7.85 8.57 -2.00
CA GLU A 115 8.48 9.24 -3.14
C GLU A 115 8.72 8.27 -4.31
N GLU A 116 9.27 7.09 -4.04
CA GLU A 116 9.45 6.03 -5.04
C GLU A 116 8.12 5.62 -5.68
N GLU A 117 7.07 5.46 -4.87
CA GLU A 117 5.73 5.12 -5.36
C GLU A 117 5.14 6.26 -6.22
N ARG A 118 5.38 7.52 -5.84
CA ARG A 118 4.95 8.70 -6.60
C ARG A 118 5.61 8.75 -7.97
N GLU A 119 6.93 8.58 -8.02
CA GLU A 119 7.70 8.56 -9.27
C GLU A 119 7.31 7.36 -10.16
N ARG A 120 7.12 6.17 -9.57
CA ARG A 120 6.63 5.00 -10.30
C ARG A 120 5.27 5.23 -10.94
N LEU A 121 4.34 5.85 -10.21
CA LEU A 121 3.02 6.19 -10.76
C LEU A 121 3.11 7.23 -11.88
N ALA A 122 3.97 8.23 -11.72
CA ALA A 122 4.19 9.23 -12.77
C ALA A 122 4.79 8.61 -14.03
N ALA A 123 5.81 7.76 -13.90
CA ALA A 123 6.42 7.05 -15.02
C ALA A 123 5.42 6.17 -15.79
N ASN A 124 4.55 5.44 -15.07
CA ASN A 124 3.49 4.63 -15.70
C ASN A 124 2.47 5.51 -16.45
N LEU A 125 2.15 6.70 -15.92
CA LEU A 125 1.26 7.64 -16.59
C LEU A 125 1.93 8.28 -17.80
N GLU A 126 3.22 8.59 -17.76
CA GLU A 126 4.00 9.07 -18.89
C GLU A 126 4.05 8.02 -20.01
N GLU A 127 4.22 6.73 -19.67
CA GLU A 127 4.13 5.63 -20.62
C GLU A 127 2.73 5.52 -21.23
N ARG A 128 1.68 5.64 -20.40
CA ARG A 128 0.31 5.66 -20.91
C ARG A 128 0.07 6.86 -21.83
N MET A 129 0.60 8.03 -21.49
CA MET A 129 0.46 9.24 -22.29
C MET A 129 1.11 9.07 -23.66
N ARG A 130 2.36 8.56 -23.72
CA ARG A 130 3.02 8.25 -25.00
C ARG A 130 2.20 7.28 -25.84
N PHE A 131 1.67 6.22 -25.22
CA PHE A 131 0.81 5.28 -25.93
C PHE A 131 -0.45 5.96 -26.49
N GLU A 132 -1.04 6.90 -25.78
CA GLU A 132 -2.18 7.68 -26.27
C GLU A 132 -1.78 8.65 -27.40
N GLU A 133 -0.62 9.29 -27.32
CA GLU A 133 -0.13 10.24 -28.35
C GLU A 133 0.29 9.56 -29.65
N GLU A 134 0.90 8.37 -29.56
CA GLU A 134 1.44 7.63 -30.70
C GLU A 134 0.37 6.81 -31.44
N ASN A 135 -0.82 6.61 -30.84
CA ASN A 135 -1.86 5.74 -31.40
C ASN A 135 -3.14 6.50 -31.72
N ILE A 136 -3.80 6.05 -32.80
CA ILE A 136 -5.14 6.49 -33.18
C ILE A 136 -6.13 5.41 -32.72
N PHE A 137 -7.21 5.83 -32.08
CA PHE A 137 -8.17 4.91 -31.47
C PHE A 137 -9.52 4.93 -32.17
N TYR A 138 -10.17 3.78 -32.12
CA TYR A 138 -11.51 3.56 -32.64
C TYR A 138 -12.37 2.85 -31.59
N THR A 139 -13.65 3.21 -31.52
CA THR A 139 -14.64 2.59 -30.63
C THR A 139 -16.00 2.53 -31.32
N CYS A 140 -16.86 1.60 -30.91
CA CYS A 140 -18.23 1.55 -31.41
C CYS A 140 -19.14 2.50 -30.60
N LYS A 141 -20.29 2.86 -31.17
CA LYS A 141 -21.29 3.71 -30.49
C LYS A 141 -21.79 3.14 -29.15
N ASN A 142 -21.70 1.82 -28.96
CA ASN A 142 -22.10 1.13 -27.74
C ASN A 142 -20.98 1.09 -26.68
N GLY A 143 -19.76 1.53 -27.02
CA GLY A 143 -18.63 1.57 -26.09
C GLY A 143 -18.15 0.19 -25.62
N CYS A 144 -18.32 -0.86 -26.43
CA CYS A 144 -17.96 -2.23 -26.05
C CYS A 144 -16.47 -2.40 -25.74
N SER A 145 -15.61 -1.80 -26.57
CA SER A 145 -14.15 -1.84 -26.41
C SER A 145 -13.49 -0.79 -27.30
N ARG A 146 -12.22 -0.52 -27.01
CA ARG A 146 -11.39 0.47 -27.71
C ARG A 146 -10.23 -0.24 -28.41
N TYR A 147 -10.00 0.11 -29.67
CA TYR A 147 -9.02 -0.53 -30.53
C TYR A 147 -8.05 0.51 -31.10
N VAL A 148 -6.78 0.13 -31.26
CA VAL A 148 -5.83 0.92 -32.06
C VAL A 148 -6.13 0.74 -33.55
N PHE A 149 -5.66 1.67 -34.37
CA PHE A 149 -5.90 1.67 -35.81
C PHE A 149 -5.60 0.33 -36.49
N GLU A 150 -4.43 -0.27 -36.21
CA GLU A 150 -4.02 -1.55 -36.82
C GLU A 150 -5.06 -2.65 -36.56
N SER A 151 -5.47 -2.83 -35.30
CA SER A 151 -6.50 -3.81 -34.93
C SER A 151 -7.86 -3.48 -35.54
N ALA A 152 -8.24 -2.21 -35.59
CA ALA A 152 -9.49 -1.79 -36.21
C ALA A 152 -9.49 -2.09 -37.72
N ALA A 153 -8.36 -1.88 -38.40
CA ALA A 153 -8.19 -2.16 -39.82
C ALA A 153 -8.27 -3.67 -40.12
N GLU A 154 -7.64 -4.51 -39.30
CA GLU A 154 -7.74 -5.98 -39.41
C GLU A 154 -9.18 -6.49 -39.27
N MET A 155 -9.98 -5.84 -38.41
CA MET A 155 -11.40 -6.16 -38.19
C MET A 155 -12.34 -5.48 -39.20
N GLY A 156 -11.80 -4.77 -40.20
CA GLY A 156 -12.60 -4.05 -41.20
C GLY A 156 -13.43 -2.91 -40.60
N PHE A 157 -12.99 -2.32 -39.50
CA PHE A 157 -13.69 -1.29 -38.72
C PHE A 157 -15.09 -1.74 -38.23
N VAL A 158 -15.24 -3.01 -37.88
CA VAL A 158 -16.46 -3.56 -37.29
C VAL A 158 -16.17 -4.11 -35.90
N CYS A 159 -17.00 -3.74 -34.92
CA CYS A 159 -16.85 -4.22 -33.55
C CYS A 159 -17.15 -5.72 -33.45
N PRO A 160 -16.23 -6.54 -32.90
CA PRO A 160 -16.45 -7.99 -32.79
C PRO A 160 -17.55 -8.36 -31.79
N ASP A 161 -17.85 -7.50 -30.82
CA ASP A 161 -18.84 -7.79 -29.76
C ASP A 161 -20.28 -7.48 -30.17
N CYS A 162 -20.50 -6.40 -30.93
CA CYS A 162 -21.84 -5.92 -31.27
C CYS A 162 -22.12 -5.75 -32.76
N GLY A 163 -21.12 -5.95 -33.62
CA GLY A 163 -21.26 -5.82 -35.08
C GLY A 163 -21.43 -4.39 -35.59
N GLU A 164 -21.44 -3.39 -34.70
CA GLU A 164 -21.56 -1.98 -35.07
C GLU A 164 -20.23 -1.44 -35.64
N PRO A 165 -20.28 -0.43 -36.54
CA PRO A 165 -19.09 0.21 -37.05
C PRO A 165 -18.24 0.84 -35.94
N LEU A 166 -16.92 0.71 -36.06
CA LEU A 166 -15.95 1.40 -35.24
C LEU A 166 -15.71 2.81 -35.81
N THR A 167 -15.79 3.82 -34.96
CA THR A 167 -15.55 5.22 -35.31
C THR A 167 -14.34 5.76 -34.58
N TYR A 168 -13.63 6.71 -35.20
CA TYR A 168 -12.50 7.40 -34.57
C TYR A 168 -12.92 7.98 -33.21
N GLN A 169 -12.06 7.78 -32.22
CA GLN A 169 -12.20 8.32 -30.89
C GLN A 169 -11.07 9.32 -30.62
N ASP A 170 -11.46 10.56 -30.42
CA ASP A 170 -10.56 11.58 -29.90
C ASP A 170 -10.15 11.27 -28.45
N ASN A 171 -8.88 11.43 -28.15
CA ASN A 171 -8.28 11.17 -26.85
C ASN A 171 -7.68 12.43 -26.20
N GLU A 172 -7.94 13.62 -26.75
CA GLU A 172 -7.43 14.89 -26.20
C GLU A 172 -7.80 15.08 -24.72
N ASP A 173 -9.03 14.73 -24.34
CA ASP A 173 -9.48 14.80 -22.94
C ASP A 173 -8.73 13.83 -22.02
N VAL A 174 -8.42 12.63 -22.52
CA VAL A 174 -7.63 11.63 -21.79
C VAL A 174 -6.21 12.14 -21.59
N LEU A 175 -5.59 12.66 -22.65
CA LEU A 175 -4.25 13.26 -22.60
C LEU A 175 -4.18 14.41 -21.59
N LYS A 176 -5.13 15.35 -21.65
CA LYS A 176 -5.24 16.46 -20.67
C LYS A 176 -5.37 15.95 -19.24
N ALA A 177 -6.20 14.92 -19.00
CA ALA A 177 -6.39 14.35 -17.68
C ALA A 177 -5.13 13.66 -17.14
N VAL A 178 -4.45 12.88 -17.99
CA VAL A 178 -3.19 12.19 -17.65
C VAL A 178 -2.08 13.21 -17.37
N GLN A 179 -1.90 14.21 -18.24
CA GLN A 179 -0.91 15.27 -18.07
C GLN A 179 -1.11 16.03 -16.75
N LYS A 180 -2.35 16.46 -16.48
CA LYS A 180 -2.69 17.13 -15.20
C LYS A 180 -2.40 16.25 -13.98
N ARG A 181 -2.52 14.93 -14.12
CA ARG A 181 -2.20 14.00 -13.04
C ARG A 181 -0.70 13.85 -12.84
N ILE A 182 0.08 13.77 -13.92
CA ILE A 182 1.56 13.73 -13.87
C ILE A 182 2.08 15.00 -13.20
N GLU A 183 1.59 16.18 -13.57
CA GLU A 183 1.99 17.47 -12.97
C GLU A 183 1.76 17.53 -11.45
N LYS A 184 0.67 16.92 -10.96
CA LYS A 184 0.40 16.82 -9.52
C LYS A 184 1.34 15.86 -8.80
N LEU A 185 1.83 14.82 -9.49
CA LEU A 185 2.76 13.85 -8.93
C LEU A 185 4.21 14.38 -8.97
N ARG A 186 4.55 15.14 -10.01
CA ARG A 186 5.88 15.74 -10.21
C ARG A 186 5.76 17.26 -10.34
N PRO A 187 5.44 17.97 -9.24
CA PRO A 187 5.44 19.42 -9.27
C PRO A 187 6.85 19.90 -9.60
N ARG A 188 6.97 20.75 -10.62
CA ARG A 188 8.24 21.44 -10.92
C ARG A 188 8.55 22.36 -9.73
N VAL A 189 9.71 22.15 -9.10
CA VAL A 189 10.23 22.99 -8.01
C VAL A 189 10.80 24.28 -8.58
#